data_AF-A0A917CY79-F1
#
_entry.id   AF-A0A917CY79-F1
#
_cell.length_a   1.000
_cell.length_b   1.000
_cell.length_c   1.000
_cell.angle_alpha   90.00
_cell.angle_beta   90.00
_cell.angle_gamma   90.00
#
_symmetry.space_group_name_H-M   'P 1'
#
loop_
_entity.id
_entity.type
_entity.pdbx_description
1 polymer ?
#
loop_
_entity_poly.entity_id
_entity_poly.type
_entity_poly.pdbx_seq_one_letter_code
_entity_poly.pdbx_strand_id
1 'polypeptide(L)' 'MRAVVAIIVVGSAFFLWQGRMLIRQKRKKEWIVFTVSLLIAMALYISVGLHLSIPSPTEMIGNWLEPFIKPIVKWTEGGY' A
#
# COMPACT_ATOMS: atom_id res chain seq x y z
N MET A 1 -6.04 9.43 16.38
CA MET A 1 -5.64 8.37 17.34
C MET A 1 -6.66 7.23 17.48
N ARG A 2 -7.94 7.48 17.81
CA ARG A 2 -8.94 6.39 18.01
C ARG A 2 -9.11 5.46 16.80
N ALA A 3 -9.10 6.01 15.58
CA ALA A 3 -9.16 5.22 14.35
C ALA A 3 -7.97 4.27 14.18
N VAL A 4 -6.75 4.75 14.45
CA VAL A 4 -5.51 3.95 14.37
C VAL A 4 -5.56 2.77 15.35
N VAL A 5 -6.02 3.00 16.57
CA VAL A 5 -6.17 1.94 17.59
C VAL A 5 -7.20 0.91 17.13
N ALA A 6 -8.34 1.33 16.59
CA ALA A 6 -9.36 0.41 16.06
C ALA A 6 -8.81 -0.46 14.91
N ILE A 7 -8.04 0.14 13.99
CA ILE A 7 -7.42 -0.58 12.87
C ILE A 7 -6.43 -1.62 13.37
N ILE A 8 -5.59 -1.29 14.36
CA ILE A 8 -4.65 -2.24 14.96
C ILE A 8 -5.39 -3.40 15.62
N VAL A 9 -6.43 -3.13 16.41
CA VAL A 9 -7.22 -4.17 17.09
C VAL A 9 -7.88 -5.12 16.08
N VAL A 10 -8.52 -4.58 15.05
CA VAL A 10 -9.19 -5.38 14.01
C VAL A 10 -8.17 -6.18 13.19
N GLY A 11 -7.07 -5.55 12.76
CA GLY A 11 -6.00 -6.23 12.02
C GLY A 11 -5.37 -7.37 12.82
N SER A 12 -5.15 -7.16 14.12
CA SER A 12 -4.61 -8.18 15.03
C SER A 12 -5.57 -9.35 15.21
N ALA A 13 -6.86 -9.09 15.42
CA ALA A 13 -7.88 -10.12 15.57
C ALA A 13 -8.01 -10.97 14.30
N PHE A 14 -8.01 -10.31 13.13
CA PHE A 14 -8.07 -10.98 11.84
C PHE A 14 -6.83 -11.83 11.55
N PHE A 15 -5.64 -11.30 11.87
CA PHE A 15 -4.37 -12.05 11.77
C PHE A 15 -4.35 -13.27 12.68
N LEU A 16 -4.82 -13.16 13.93
CA LEU A 16 -4.88 -14.29 14.84
C LEU A 16 -5.88 -15.36 14.38
N TRP A 17 -7.00 -14.96 13.79
CA TRP A 17 -8.00 -15.89 13.26
C TRP A 17 -7.50 -16.62 12.01
N GLN A 18 -7.22 -15.89 10.93
CA GLN A 18 -6.81 -16.49 9.66
C GLN A 18 -5.37 -17.00 9.69
N GLY A 19 -4.46 -16.25 10.30
CA GLY A 19 -3.04 -16.61 10.37
C GLY A 19 -2.83 -17.94 11.08
N ARG A 20 -3.58 -18.24 12.15
CA ARG A 20 -3.53 -19.57 12.80
C ARG A 20 -3.99 -20.69 11.88
N MET A 21 -5.03 -20.46 11.08
CA MET A 21 -5.51 -21.45 10.11
C MET A 21 -4.48 -21.72 9.01
N LEU A 22 -3.86 -20.67 8.46
CA LEU A 22 -2.80 -20.74 7.44
C LEU A 22 -1.53 -21.44 7.93
N ILE A 23 -1.10 -21.14 9.18
CA ILE A 23 0.03 -21.81 9.83
C ILE A 23 -0.26 -23.31 10.00
N ARG A 24 -1.48 -23.66 10.44
CA ARG A 24 -1.90 -25.06 10.66
C ARG A 24 -1.93 -25.87 9.37
N GLN A 25 -2.25 -25.24 8.23
CA GLN A 25 -2.24 -25.89 6.92
C GLN A 25 -0.84 -25.99 6.27
N LYS A 26 0.24 -25.55 6.95
CA LYS A 26 1.62 -25.49 6.43
C LYS A 26 1.75 -24.69 5.11
N ARG A 27 0.79 -23.83 4.79
CA ARG A 27 0.76 -22.97 3.60
C ARG A 27 1.66 -21.74 3.79
N LYS A 28 2.96 -21.96 3.93
CA LYS A 28 3.94 -20.89 4.24
C LYS A 28 3.91 -19.72 3.25
N LYS A 29 3.77 -20.02 1.94
CA LYS A 29 3.71 -18.98 0.89
C LYS A 29 2.47 -18.10 1.05
N GLU A 30 1.29 -18.70 1.24
CA GLU A 30 0.03 -17.97 1.41
C GLU A 30 0.04 -17.15 2.70
N TRP A 31 0.64 -17.67 3.78
CA TRP A 31 0.81 -16.93 5.02
C TRP A 31 1.69 -15.70 4.87
N ILE A 32 2.80 -15.79 4.12
CA ILE A 32 3.67 -14.64 3.84
C ILE A 32 2.91 -13.58 3.05
N VAL A 33 2.24 -13.97 1.96
CA VAL A 33 1.46 -13.03 1.12
C VAL A 33 0.38 -12.36 1.96
N PHE A 34 -0.37 -13.13 2.75
CA PHE A 34 -1.39 -12.61 3.66
C PHE A 34 -0.82 -11.58 4.65
N THR A 35 0.30 -11.91 5.30
CA THR A 35 0.92 -11.04 6.30
C THR A 35 1.43 -9.74 5.67
N VAL A 36 2.08 -9.82 4.51
CA VAL A 36 2.59 -8.65 3.78
C VAL A 36 1.44 -7.75 3.32
N SER A 37 0.39 -8.33 2.74
CA SER A 37 -0.80 -7.57 2.32
C SER A 37 -1.49 -6.89 3.50
N LEU A 38 -1.63 -7.58 4.64
CA LEU A 38 -2.23 -7.02 5.86
C LEU A 38 -1.41 -5.83 6.39
N LEU A 39 -0.08 -5.95 6.40
CA LEU A 39 0.82 -4.88 6.84
C LEU A 39 0.72 -3.66 5.92
N ILE A 40 0.69 -3.85 4.60
CA ILE A 40 0.52 -2.77 3.63
C ILE A 40 -0.82 -2.06 3.85
N ALA A 41 -1.91 -2.82 4.01
CA ALA A 41 -3.22 -2.28 4.26
C ALA A 41 -3.26 -1.45 5.56
N MET A 42 -2.67 -1.96 6.64
CA MET A 42 -2.56 -1.23 7.90
C MET A 42 -1.73 0.05 7.75
N ALA A 43 -0.58 0.00 7.07
CA ALA A 43 0.28 1.15 6.86
C ALA A 43 -0.43 2.27 6.09
N LEU A 44 -1.18 1.92 5.03
CA LEU A 44 -1.98 2.86 4.25
C LEU A 44 -3.08 3.48 5.12
N TYR A 45 -3.84 2.66 5.84
CA TYR A 45 -4.93 3.15 6.67
C TYR A 45 -4.47 4.04 7.82
N ILE A 46 -3.33 3.71 8.45
CA ILE A 46 -2.72 4.54 9.48
C ILE A 46 -2.27 5.86 8.89
N SER A 47 -1.66 5.84 7.71
CA SER A 47 -1.20 7.06 7.04
C SER A 47 -2.36 8.00 6.67
N VAL A 48 -3.47 7.46 6.17
CA VAL A 48 -4.72 8.21 5.97
C VAL A 48 -5.25 8.75 7.30
N GLY A 49 -5.30 7.93 8.35
CA GLY A 49 -5.78 8.33 9.68
C GLY A 49 -4.89 9.35 10.40
N LEU A 50 -3.63 9.51 9.97
CA LEU A 50 -2.69 10.53 10.44
C LEU A 50 -2.65 11.77 9.54
N HIS A 51 -3.50 11.84 8.50
CA HIS A 51 -3.48 12.91 7.50
C HIS A 51 -2.09 13.10 6.87
N LEU A 52 -1.31 12.02 6.75
CA LEU A 52 -0.08 12.05 5.97
C LEU A 52 -0.50 12.20 4.50
N SER A 53 0.04 13.20 3.81
CA SER A 53 -0.15 13.40 2.36
C SER A 53 0.53 12.26 1.61
N ILE A 54 -0.15 11.12 1.51
CA ILE A 54 0.24 10.06 0.61
C ILE A 54 -0.16 10.53 -0.80
N PRO A 55 0.77 10.57 -1.77
CA PRO A 55 0.44 10.90 -3.14
C PRO A 55 -0.63 9.93 -3.64
N SER A 56 -1.60 10.47 -4.38
CA SER A 56 -2.65 9.65 -4.98
C SER A 56 -2.03 8.62 -5.95
N PRO A 57 -2.69 7.48 -6.22
CA PRO A 57 -2.20 6.51 -7.19
C PRO A 57 -1.89 7.16 -8.55
N THR A 58 -2.70 8.13 -8.96
CA THR A 58 -2.51 8.89 -10.19
C THR A 58 -1.27 9.77 -10.15
N GLU A 59 -0.98 10.43 -9.02
CA GLU A 59 0.26 11.21 -8.84
C GLU A 59 1.49 10.32 -8.79
N MET A 60 1.41 9.14 -8.16
CA MET A 60 2.53 8.19 -8.15
C MET A 60 2.84 7.69 -9.56
N ILE A 61 1.81 7.35 -10.34
CA ILE A 61 1.95 6.98 -11.76
C ILE A 61 2.50 8.15 -12.56
N GLY A 62 1.98 9.37 -12.34
CA GLY A 62 2.46 10.60 -12.96
C GLY A 62 3.95 10.83 -12.73
N ASN A 63 4.41 10.77 -11.48
CA ASN A 63 5.83 10.93 -11.12
C ASN A 63 6.73 9.84 -11.72
N TRP A 64 6.19 8.63 -11.89
CA TRP A 64 6.94 7.51 -12.49
C TRP A 64 7.04 7.63 -14.02
N LEU A 65 5.99 8.14 -14.66
CA LEU A 65 5.96 8.40 -16.10
C LEU A 65 6.59 9.74 -16.50
N GLU A 66 6.73 10.68 -15.57
CA GLU A 66 7.35 12.00 -15.79
C GLU A 66 8.69 11.95 -16.56
N PRO A 67 9.66 11.06 -16.23
CA PRO A 67 10.91 10.95 -16.98
C PRO A 67 10.74 10.50 -18.44
N PHE A 68 9.65 9.80 -18.78
CA PHE A 68 9.35 9.35 -20.14
C PHE A 68 8.53 10.37 -20.93
N ILE A 69 7.65 11.11 -20.24
CA ILE A 69 6.78 12.12 -20.86
C ILE A 69 7.56 13.40 -21.16
N LYS A 70 8.46 13.84 -20.26
CA LYS A 70 9.26 15.08 -20.44
C LYS A 70 10.01 15.17 -21.78
N PRO A 71 10.72 14.13 -22.26
CA PRO A 71 11.38 14.15 -23.57
C PRO A 71 10.38 14.28 -24.74
N ILE A 72 9.23 13.60 -24.64
CA ILE A 72 8.21 13.57 -25.69
C ILE A 72 7.56 14.96 -25.82
N VAL A 73 7.16 15.55 -24.69
CA VAL A 73 6.59 16.91 -24.64
C VAL A 73 7.58 17.93 -25.19
N LYS A 74 8.86 17.84 -24.79
CA LYS A 74 9.92 18.72 -25.29
C LYS A 74 10.13 18.61 -26.81
N TRP A 75 9.95 17.42 -27.39
CA TRP A 75 10.03 17.19 -28.82
C TRP A 75 8.80 17.73 -29.58
N THR A 76 7.60 17.58 -29.00
CA THR A 76 6.34 18.05 -29.60
C THR A 76 6.11 19.55 -29.49
N GLU A 77 6.60 20.21 -28.43
CA GLU A 77 6.47 21.66 -28.23
C GLU A 77 7.55 22.48 -28.98
N GLY A 78 8.40 21.83 -29.79
CA GLY A 78 9.33 22.50 -30.69
C GLY A 78 10.73 22.77 -30.12
N GLY A 79 11.23 21.92 -29.21
CA GLY A 79 12.59 22.04 -28.69
C GLY A 79 13.66 21.43 -29.59
N TYR A 80 14.50 22.28 -30.19
CA TYR A 80 15.94 22.02 -30.31
C TYR A 80 16.57 21.85 -28.92
#